data_AF-A9L163-F1
#
_entry.id   AF-A9L163-F1
#
_cell.length_a   1.000
_cell.length_b   1.000
_cell.length_c   1.000
_cell.angle_alpha   90.00
_cell.angle_beta   90.00
_cell.angle_gamma   90.00
#
_symmetry.space_group_name_H-M   'P 1'
#
loop_
_entity.id
_entity.type
_entity.pdbx_description
1 polymer ?
#
loop_
_entity_poly.entity_id
_entity_poly.type
_entity_poly.pdbx_seq_one_letter_code
_entity_poly.pdbx_strand_id
1 'polypeptide(L)'
;MRLRALLFGACHHRILSLLLNHGRHMTTPSTSPQAEQQTQTHESETSFWWLIILLAIVAVSLLGLYFMNFNGGWGNQGDFGTFGDFLGGVLNPILGFATVGLLIWSLKLQMNELALSRQELALTRQELAETKKETAMSRQAMEQQVTHLKQEAELSELTRLLAKTTESYQITLSARFTIEELQYTKEGEKRSHHNFEMDFRNLLTKFYPSFSSSDQNSMSGQLLSDKEVLQNLNSIRFFTILISDLSLKYLSIKKSTEFARVYLSEAYDFLHTINQIHPNEITLDRAGKISHILINSVEIMPNNLTE
;
A
#
# COMPACT_ATOMS: atom_id res chain seq x y z
N MET A 1 -32.58 21.95 -4.35
CA MET A 1 -32.23 20.98 -5.42
C MET A 1 -31.69 21.72 -6.66
N ARG A 2 -30.49 22.32 -6.60
CA ARG A 2 -29.83 23.01 -7.73
C ARG A 2 -28.28 22.95 -7.72
N LEU A 3 -27.66 22.08 -6.91
CA LEU A 3 -26.19 22.06 -6.73
C LEU A 3 -25.52 20.74 -7.14
N ARG A 4 -26.22 19.85 -7.85
CA ARG A 4 -25.69 18.52 -8.24
C ARG A 4 -25.14 18.43 -9.67
N ALA A 5 -25.31 19.47 -10.50
CA ALA A 5 -24.97 19.42 -11.93
C ALA A 5 -23.61 20.03 -12.31
N LEU A 6 -22.97 20.83 -11.43
CA LEU A 6 -21.74 21.56 -11.78
C LEU A 6 -20.44 20.86 -11.36
N LEU A 7 -20.49 19.86 -10.47
CA LEU A 7 -19.27 19.24 -9.93
C LEU A 7 -18.78 18.02 -10.71
N PHE A 8 -19.58 17.45 -11.61
CA PHE A 8 -19.20 16.23 -12.35
C PHE A 8 -18.47 16.49 -13.69
N GLY A 9 -18.59 17.70 -14.27
CA GLY A 9 -18.01 18.02 -15.57
C GLY A 9 -16.53 18.48 -15.54
N ALA A 10 -16.07 19.06 -14.44
CA ALA A 10 -14.74 19.67 -14.36
C ALA A 10 -13.60 18.68 -14.03
N CYS A 11 -13.93 17.47 -13.57
CA CYS A 11 -12.92 16.51 -13.09
C CYS A 11 -12.34 15.64 -14.22
N HIS A 12 -13.08 15.41 -15.30
CA HIS A 12 -12.64 14.47 -16.35
C HIS A 12 -11.54 15.04 -17.26
N HIS A 13 -11.54 16.36 -17.49
CA HIS A 13 -10.57 17.00 -18.39
C HIS A 13 -9.19 17.22 -17.73
N ARG A 14 -9.13 17.25 -16.39
CA ARG A 14 -7.87 17.41 -15.62
C ARG A 14 -7.12 16.09 -15.41
N ILE A 15 -7.83 14.96 -15.50
CA ILE A 15 -7.25 13.61 -15.40
C ILE A 15 -6.57 13.21 -16.72
N LEU A 16 -7.13 13.61 -17.87
CA LEU A 16 -6.50 13.33 -19.17
C LEU A 16 -5.19 14.10 -19.41
N SER A 17 -5.06 15.32 -18.86
CA SER A 17 -3.81 16.10 -18.93
C SER A 17 -2.72 15.62 -17.97
N LEU A 18 -3.08 14.88 -16.91
CA LEU A 18 -2.12 14.30 -15.96
C LEU A 18 -1.57 12.95 -16.44
N LEU A 19 -2.34 12.20 -17.23
CA LEU A 19 -1.94 10.90 -17.78
C LEU A 19 -0.98 11.00 -18.99
N LEU A 20 -0.97 12.13 -19.71
CA LEU A 20 -0.05 12.36 -20.84
C LEU A 20 1.31 12.94 -20.43
N ASN A 21 1.47 13.39 -19.17
CA ASN A 21 2.72 14.01 -18.70
C ASN A 21 3.59 13.11 -17.81
N HIS A 22 3.16 11.87 -17.54
CA HIS A 22 3.92 10.91 -16.71
C HIS A 22 4.81 9.93 -17.50
N GLY A 23 4.95 10.13 -18.82
CA GLY A 23 5.78 9.29 -19.69
C GLY A 23 7.24 9.72 -19.85
N ARG A 24 7.80 10.54 -18.96
CA ARG A 24 9.18 11.06 -19.10
C ARG A 24 9.97 11.10 -17.80
N HIS A 25 10.00 9.98 -17.09
CA HIS A 25 11.15 9.63 -16.27
C HIS A 25 11.74 8.36 -16.83
N MET A 26 12.52 8.51 -17.91
CA MET A 26 13.59 7.56 -18.18
C MET A 26 14.44 7.56 -16.92
N THR A 27 14.42 6.44 -16.19
CA THR A 27 15.51 6.10 -15.30
C THR A 27 16.77 6.24 -16.13
N THR A 28 17.57 7.27 -15.85
CA THR A 28 18.99 7.23 -16.19
C THR A 28 19.48 5.87 -15.71
N PRO A 29 20.17 5.07 -16.54
CA PRO A 29 20.84 3.91 -16.01
C PRO A 29 21.70 4.43 -14.88
N SER A 30 21.54 3.87 -13.68
CA SER A 30 22.55 4.02 -12.65
C SER A 30 23.86 3.69 -13.34
N THR A 31 24.70 4.69 -13.50
CA THR A 31 26.08 4.48 -13.90
C THR A 31 26.64 3.63 -12.78
N SER A 32 26.64 2.32 -13.00
CA SER A 32 27.33 1.39 -12.15
C SER A 32 28.77 1.90 -12.05
N PRO A 33 29.40 1.82 -10.87
CA PRO A 33 30.85 2.06 -10.74
C PRO A 33 31.68 1.17 -11.68
N GLN A 34 31.05 0.17 -12.32
CA GLN A 34 31.65 -0.74 -13.28
C GLN A 34 31.99 -0.08 -14.63
N ALA A 35 31.40 1.08 -14.98
CA ALA A 35 31.71 1.75 -16.24
C ALA A 35 32.97 2.64 -16.20
N GLU A 36 33.45 3.02 -15.01
CA GLU A 36 34.66 3.87 -14.84
C GLU A 36 35.91 3.10 -14.41
N GLN A 37 35.84 1.78 -14.26
CA GLN A 37 37.04 0.93 -14.10
C GLN A 37 37.44 0.28 -15.42
N GLN A 38 37.59 1.09 -16.47
CA GLN A 38 38.60 0.79 -17.48
C GLN A 38 39.95 1.28 -16.95
N THR A 39 41.02 0.57 -17.33
CA THR A 39 42.42 1.03 -17.26
C THR A 39 43.19 0.72 -15.97
N GLN A 40 43.24 -0.54 -15.56
CA GLN A 40 44.48 -1.06 -14.95
C GLN A 40 45.24 -1.80 -16.04
N THR A 41 46.30 -1.14 -16.50
CA THR A 41 47.42 -1.69 -17.23
C THR A 41 47.81 -3.05 -16.65
N HIS A 42 47.50 -4.14 -17.35
CA HIS A 42 48.21 -5.40 -17.13
C HIS A 42 49.65 -5.18 -17.64
N GLU A 43 50.46 -4.61 -16.76
CA GLU A 43 51.90 -4.55 -16.90
C GLU A 43 52.44 -5.98 -16.95
N SER A 44 53.13 -6.24 -18.06
CA SER A 44 54.00 -7.38 -18.33
C SER A 44 53.45 -8.75 -17.92
N GLU A 45 52.76 -9.40 -18.86
CA GLU A 45 53.00 -10.83 -19.01
C GLU A 45 54.47 -11.02 -19.42
N THR A 46 55.38 -11.02 -18.46
CA THR A 46 56.76 -11.47 -18.70
C THR A 46 56.71 -12.97 -18.91
N SER A 47 56.36 -13.34 -20.15
CA SER A 47 56.38 -14.66 -20.72
C SER A 47 57.67 -15.39 -20.30
N PHE A 48 57.60 -16.25 -19.28
CA PHE A 48 58.74 -17.03 -18.75
C PHE A 48 59.38 -17.97 -19.78
N TRP A 49 58.84 -17.99 -20.99
CA TRP A 49 59.44 -18.56 -22.17
C TRP A 49 60.89 -18.13 -22.37
N TRP A 50 61.26 -16.88 -22.03
CA TRP A 50 62.66 -16.46 -22.11
C TRP A 50 63.58 -17.24 -21.16
N LEU A 51 63.08 -17.63 -19.98
CA LEU A 51 63.84 -18.39 -18.98
C LEU A 51 63.99 -19.86 -19.40
N ILE A 52 62.95 -20.43 -20.00
CA ILE A 52 62.98 -21.78 -20.60
C ILE A 52 63.95 -21.83 -21.79
N ILE A 53 63.92 -20.81 -22.66
CA ILE A 53 64.82 -20.68 -23.82
C ILE A 53 66.26 -20.52 -23.35
N LEU A 54 66.51 -19.68 -22.34
CA LEU A 54 67.84 -19.50 -21.73
C LEU A 54 68.38 -20.84 -21.20
N LEU A 55 67.57 -21.60 -20.46
CA LEU A 55 67.96 -22.89 -19.92
C LEU A 55 68.28 -23.91 -21.03
N ALA A 56 67.47 -23.94 -22.08
CA ALA A 56 67.68 -24.81 -23.23
C ALA A 56 68.97 -24.45 -23.98
N ILE A 57 69.26 -23.15 -24.17
CA ILE A 57 70.50 -22.67 -24.81
C ILE A 57 71.72 -23.07 -23.98
N VAL A 58 71.65 -22.89 -22.65
CA VAL A 58 72.74 -23.29 -21.74
C VAL A 58 72.98 -24.80 -21.82
N ALA A 59 71.92 -25.61 -21.77
CA ALA A 59 72.02 -27.07 -21.89
C ALA A 59 72.61 -27.51 -23.25
N VAL A 60 72.16 -26.92 -24.36
CA VAL A 60 72.69 -27.22 -25.72
C VAL A 60 74.13 -26.77 -25.88
N SER A 61 74.50 -25.60 -25.36
CA SER A 61 75.87 -25.08 -25.41
C SER A 61 76.83 -25.98 -24.64
N LEU A 62 76.43 -26.44 -23.45
CA LEU A 62 77.21 -27.37 -22.64
C LEU A 62 77.38 -28.73 -23.32
N LEU A 63 76.32 -29.24 -23.95
CA LEU A 63 76.37 -30.47 -24.72
C LEU A 63 77.28 -30.33 -25.96
N GLY A 64 77.24 -29.17 -26.64
CA GLY A 64 78.11 -28.86 -27.77
C GLY A 64 79.59 -28.79 -27.38
N LEU A 65 79.93 -28.12 -26.27
CA LEU A 65 81.30 -28.06 -25.74
C LEU A 65 81.82 -29.45 -25.35
N TYR A 66 80.96 -30.31 -24.79
CA TYR A 66 81.30 -31.69 -24.49
C TYR A 66 81.70 -32.48 -25.74
N PHE A 67 80.86 -32.47 -26.78
CA PHE A 67 81.13 -33.19 -28.04
C PHE A 67 82.34 -32.62 -28.79
N MET A 68 82.61 -31.31 -28.73
CA MET A 68 83.80 -30.72 -29.36
C MET A 68 85.11 -31.13 -28.67
N ASN A 69 85.10 -31.30 -27.35
CA ASN A 69 86.30 -31.66 -26.57
C ASN A 69 86.58 -33.17 -26.58
N PHE A 70 85.56 -34.03 -26.67
CA PHE A 70 85.67 -35.50 -26.67
C PHE A 70 85.58 -36.13 -28.08
N ASN A 71 86.27 -35.57 -29.08
CA ASN A 71 86.26 -36.07 -30.46
C ASN A 71 87.14 -37.33 -30.72
N GLY A 72 87.29 -38.23 -29.72
CA GLY A 72 88.12 -39.43 -29.86
C GLY A 72 87.73 -40.55 -28.89
N GLY A 73 86.84 -41.45 -29.34
CA GLY A 73 86.40 -42.65 -28.61
C GLY A 73 85.34 -42.38 -27.54
N TRP A 74 84.48 -43.37 -27.28
CA TRP A 74 83.47 -43.30 -26.22
C TRP A 74 84.26 -43.27 -24.89
N GLY A 75 84.34 -42.10 -24.25
CA GLY A 75 85.14 -41.89 -23.04
C GLY A 75 84.80 -42.88 -21.91
N ASN A 76 85.71 -43.03 -20.94
CA ASN A 76 85.48 -43.91 -19.79
C ASN A 76 84.34 -43.35 -18.92
N GLN A 77 83.57 -44.22 -18.27
CA GLN A 77 82.40 -43.88 -17.45
C GLN A 77 82.68 -42.81 -16.37
N GLY A 78 83.93 -42.70 -15.89
CA GLY A 78 84.35 -41.67 -14.93
C GLY A 78 84.33 -40.24 -15.46
N ASP A 79 84.65 -40.03 -16.74
CA ASP A 79 84.69 -38.70 -17.38
C ASP A 79 83.27 -38.12 -17.56
N PHE A 80 82.31 -39.00 -17.87
CA PHE A 80 80.89 -38.65 -17.90
C PHE A 80 80.37 -38.26 -16.51
N GLY A 81 80.85 -38.92 -15.45
CA GLY A 81 80.51 -38.57 -14.07
C GLY A 81 81.01 -37.19 -13.68
N THR A 82 82.28 -36.88 -13.97
CA THR A 82 82.87 -35.56 -13.64
C THR A 82 82.24 -34.42 -14.44
N PHE A 83 81.87 -34.67 -15.70
CA PHE A 83 81.11 -33.71 -16.51
C PHE A 83 79.71 -33.47 -15.93
N GLY A 84 79.00 -34.55 -15.57
CA GLY A 84 77.71 -34.47 -14.89
C GLY A 84 77.77 -33.68 -13.58
N ASP A 85 78.83 -33.85 -12.79
CA ASP A 85 79.06 -33.12 -11.55
C ASP A 85 79.31 -31.62 -11.78
N PHE A 86 80.07 -31.25 -12.82
CA PHE A 86 80.26 -29.85 -13.20
C PHE A 86 78.95 -29.20 -13.67
N LEU A 87 78.20 -29.91 -14.53
CA LEU A 87 76.89 -29.44 -14.99
C LEU A 87 75.90 -29.28 -13.86
N GLY A 88 75.78 -30.29 -12.99
CA GLY A 88 74.93 -30.24 -11.81
C GLY A 88 75.36 -29.15 -10.85
N GLY A 89 76.66 -28.93 -10.67
CA GLY A 89 77.22 -27.89 -9.80
C GLY A 89 76.90 -26.46 -10.25
N VAL A 90 76.77 -26.21 -11.55
CA VAL A 90 76.43 -24.88 -12.10
C VAL A 90 74.92 -24.72 -12.31
N LEU A 91 74.25 -25.73 -12.87
CA LEU A 91 72.81 -25.67 -13.19
C LEU A 91 71.94 -25.71 -11.93
N ASN A 92 72.27 -26.51 -10.91
CA ASN A 92 71.42 -26.64 -9.73
C ASN A 92 71.27 -25.31 -8.96
N PRO A 93 72.34 -24.53 -8.68
CA PRO A 93 72.17 -23.22 -8.06
C PRO A 93 71.34 -22.26 -8.92
N ILE A 94 71.58 -22.20 -10.23
CA ILE A 94 70.85 -21.31 -11.16
C ILE A 94 69.36 -21.67 -11.18
N LEU A 95 69.03 -22.96 -11.33
CA LEU A 95 67.67 -23.47 -11.29
C LEU A 95 67.01 -23.25 -9.92
N GLY A 96 67.77 -23.42 -8.83
CA GLY A 96 67.31 -23.14 -7.47
C GLY A 96 66.89 -21.69 -7.29
N PHE A 97 67.75 -20.74 -7.69
CA PHE A 97 67.42 -19.31 -7.65
C PHE A 97 66.23 -18.94 -8.56
N ALA A 98 66.18 -19.51 -9.78
CA ALA A 98 65.05 -19.30 -10.69
C ALA A 98 63.73 -19.82 -10.09
N THR A 99 63.76 -21.00 -9.47
CA THR A 99 62.59 -21.60 -8.80
C THR A 99 62.12 -20.73 -7.64
N VAL A 100 63.03 -20.24 -6.80
CA VAL A 100 62.68 -19.33 -5.69
C VAL A 100 62.08 -18.03 -6.23
N GLY A 101 62.66 -17.45 -7.28
CA GLY A 101 62.13 -16.24 -7.93
C GLY A 101 60.72 -16.44 -8.50
N LEU A 102 60.49 -17.56 -9.18
CA LEU A 102 59.18 -17.96 -9.70
C LEU A 102 58.15 -18.15 -8.58
N LEU A 103 58.54 -18.80 -7.48
CA LEU A 103 57.67 -18.99 -6.32
C LEU A 103 57.30 -17.66 -5.67
N ILE A 104 58.26 -16.75 -5.48
CA ILE A 104 57.99 -15.41 -4.93
C ILE A 104 57.03 -14.64 -5.84
N TRP A 105 57.23 -14.70 -7.16
CA TRP A 105 56.34 -14.04 -8.11
C TRP A 105 54.93 -14.63 -8.07
N SER A 106 54.81 -15.97 -8.07
CA SER A 106 53.52 -16.66 -7.95
C SER A 106 52.80 -16.31 -6.64
N LEU A 107 53.51 -16.27 -5.52
CA LEU A 107 52.94 -15.85 -4.23
C LEU A 107 52.44 -14.40 -4.27
N LYS A 108 53.20 -13.48 -4.89
CA LYS A 108 52.75 -12.09 -5.06
C LYS A 108 51.47 -12.01 -5.90
N LEU A 109 51.38 -12.78 -6.99
CA LEU A 109 50.18 -12.84 -7.83
C LEU A 109 48.98 -13.38 -7.04
N GLN A 110 49.15 -14.51 -6.34
CA GLN A 110 48.10 -15.10 -5.50
C GLN A 110 47.64 -14.15 -4.37
N MET A 111 48.56 -13.40 -3.76
CA MET A 111 48.21 -12.39 -2.75
C MET A 111 47.37 -11.26 -3.34
N ASN A 112 47.70 -10.80 -4.55
CA ASN A 112 46.94 -9.78 -5.26
C ASN A 112 45.54 -10.28 -5.64
N GLU A 113 45.43 -11.50 -6.18
CA GLU A 113 44.14 -12.13 -6.49
C GLU A 113 43.27 -12.29 -5.23
N LEU A 114 43.86 -12.70 -4.11
CA LEU A 114 43.16 -12.82 -2.84
C LEU A 114 42.69 -11.46 -2.32
N ALA A 115 43.49 -10.40 -2.49
CA ALA A 115 43.12 -9.05 -2.12
C ALA A 115 41.93 -8.54 -2.95
N LEU A 116 41.97 -8.73 -4.28
CA LEU A 116 40.88 -8.40 -5.19
C LEU A 116 39.60 -9.19 -4.86
N SER A 117 39.71 -10.50 -4.63
CA SER A 117 38.58 -11.35 -4.26
C SER A 117 37.94 -10.90 -2.94
N ARG A 118 38.75 -10.49 -1.95
CA ARG A 118 38.23 -9.93 -0.68
C ARG A 118 37.50 -8.60 -0.89
N GLN A 119 38.03 -7.75 -1.77
CA GLN A 119 37.41 -6.47 -2.11
C GLN A 119 36.06 -6.69 -2.80
N GLU A 120 36.00 -7.59 -3.79
CA GLU A 120 34.77 -7.94 -4.49
C GLU A 120 33.72 -8.52 -3.52
N LEU A 121 34.12 -9.45 -2.64
CA LEU A 121 33.24 -9.99 -1.62
C LEU A 121 32.71 -8.90 -0.66
N ALA A 122 33.52 -7.91 -0.31
CA ALA A 122 33.10 -6.80 0.53
C ALA A 122 32.05 -5.93 -0.19
N LEU A 123 32.25 -5.63 -1.48
CA LEU A 123 31.29 -4.91 -2.32
C LEU A 123 29.98 -5.69 -2.46
N THR A 124 30.03 -7.00 -2.76
CA THR A 124 28.83 -7.85 -2.86
C THR A 124 28.05 -7.89 -1.54
N ARG A 125 28.75 -7.91 -0.40
CA ARG A 125 28.10 -7.86 0.92
C ARG A 125 27.40 -6.52 1.15
N GLN A 126 28.00 -5.43 0.72
CA GLN A 126 27.40 -4.10 0.79
C GLN A 126 26.15 -4.01 -0.08
N GLU A 127 26.24 -4.39 -1.36
CA GLU A 127 25.10 -4.40 -2.29
C GLU A 127 23.94 -5.27 -1.78
N LEU A 128 24.26 -6.44 -1.21
CA LEU A 128 23.26 -7.32 -0.61
C LEU A 128 22.61 -6.70 0.64
N ALA A 129 23.36 -5.95 1.46
CA ALA A 129 22.81 -5.22 2.59
C ALA A 129 21.88 -4.08 2.14
N GLU A 130 22.27 -3.33 1.10
CA GLU A 130 21.46 -2.28 0.49
C GLU A 130 20.18 -2.86 -0.13
N THR A 131 20.28 -3.95 -0.89
CA THR A 131 19.13 -4.67 -1.46
C THR A 131 18.17 -5.17 -0.38
N LYS A 132 18.69 -5.69 0.74
CA LYS A 132 17.85 -6.10 1.89
C LYS A 132 17.10 -4.92 2.50
N LYS A 133 17.75 -3.76 2.58
CA LYS A 133 17.12 -2.53 3.09
C LYS A 133 16.02 -2.05 2.14
N GLU A 134 16.29 -2.01 0.83
CA GLU A 134 15.30 -1.62 -0.19
C GLU A 134 14.11 -2.57 -0.23
N THR A 135 14.35 -3.87 -0.18
CA THR A 135 13.27 -4.88 -0.14
C THR A 135 12.44 -4.77 1.14
N ALA A 136 13.04 -4.45 2.29
CA ALA A 136 12.31 -4.20 3.53
C ALA A 136 11.43 -2.93 3.41
N MET A 137 11.97 -1.83 2.87
CA MET A 137 11.20 -0.61 2.63
C MET A 137 10.05 -0.84 1.63
N SER A 138 10.30 -1.61 0.57
CA SER A 138 9.28 -1.98 -0.42
C SER A 138 8.15 -2.82 0.19
N ARG A 139 8.48 -3.81 1.03
CA ARG A 139 7.48 -4.59 1.77
C ARG A 139 6.64 -3.70 2.69
N GLN A 140 7.28 -2.80 3.43
CA GLN A 140 6.57 -1.87 4.31
C GLN A 140 5.63 -0.95 3.53
N ALA A 141 6.06 -0.40 2.39
CA ALA A 141 5.22 0.41 1.53
C ALA A 141 4.03 -0.39 0.97
N MET A 142 4.27 -1.66 0.58
CA MET A 142 3.22 -2.56 0.09
C MET A 142 2.20 -2.91 1.19
N GLU A 143 2.64 -3.16 2.42
CA GLU A 143 1.76 -3.39 3.57
C GLU A 143 0.88 -2.16 3.88
N GLN A 144 1.47 -0.95 3.81
CA GLN A 144 0.72 0.30 3.95
C GLN A 144 -0.30 0.46 2.81
N GLN A 145 0.08 0.15 1.57
CA GLN A 145 -0.82 0.20 0.42
C GLN A 145 -2.00 -0.77 0.57
N VAL A 146 -1.74 -2.01 1.00
CA VAL A 146 -2.81 -3.00 1.25
C VAL A 146 -3.75 -2.51 2.35
N THR A 147 -3.22 -1.87 3.39
CA THR A 147 -4.03 -1.30 4.48
C THR A 147 -4.91 -0.17 3.96
N HIS A 148 -4.36 0.74 3.14
CA HIS A 148 -5.12 1.82 2.52
C HIS A 148 -6.24 1.28 1.62
N LEU A 149 -5.94 0.30 0.77
CA LEU A 149 -6.93 -0.33 -0.12
C LEU A 149 -8.05 -1.03 0.66
N LYS A 150 -7.74 -1.70 1.78
CA LYS A 150 -8.76 -2.28 2.65
C LYS A 150 -9.69 -1.22 3.24
N GLN A 151 -9.14 -0.09 3.70
CA GLN A 151 -9.94 1.01 4.23
C GLN A 151 -10.82 1.65 3.14
N GLU A 152 -10.29 1.85 1.93
CA GLU A 152 -11.09 2.36 0.80
C GLU A 152 -12.21 1.40 0.40
N ALA A 153 -11.94 0.09 0.36
CA ALA A 153 -12.96 -0.92 0.08
C ALA A 153 -14.06 -0.94 1.15
N GLU A 154 -13.69 -0.87 2.44
CA GLU A 154 -14.66 -0.79 3.55
C GLU A 154 -15.50 0.49 3.46
N LEU A 155 -14.88 1.64 3.17
CA LEU A 155 -15.60 2.90 2.96
C LEU A 155 -16.54 2.84 1.77
N SER A 156 -16.10 2.27 0.66
CA SER A 156 -16.93 2.09 -0.54
C SER A 156 -18.15 1.23 -0.22
N GLU A 157 -17.96 0.11 0.46
CA GLU A 157 -19.06 -0.77 0.85
C GLU A 157 -20.02 -0.08 1.83
N LEU A 158 -19.51 0.67 2.82
CA LEU A 158 -20.34 1.46 3.73
C LEU A 158 -21.16 2.51 2.97
N THR A 159 -20.58 3.21 2.00
CA THR A 159 -21.33 4.19 1.19
C THR A 159 -22.41 3.53 0.33
N ARG A 160 -22.13 2.33 -0.21
CA ARG A 160 -23.11 1.54 -0.96
C ARG A 160 -24.27 1.09 -0.07
N LEU A 161 -23.97 0.59 1.13
CA LEU A 161 -24.97 0.20 2.12
C LEU A 161 -25.80 1.41 2.57
N LEU A 162 -25.17 2.55 2.87
CA LEU A 162 -25.86 3.79 3.21
C LEU A 162 -26.83 4.21 2.10
N ALA A 163 -26.39 4.19 0.84
CA ALA A 163 -27.26 4.53 -0.29
C ALA A 163 -28.46 3.58 -0.39
N LYS A 164 -28.23 2.26 -0.32
CA LYS A 164 -29.30 1.24 -0.41
C LYS A 164 -30.28 1.32 0.77
N THR A 165 -29.78 1.52 1.98
CA THR A 165 -30.61 1.68 3.18
C THR A 165 -31.41 2.98 3.11
N THR A 166 -30.80 4.07 2.63
CA THR A 166 -31.49 5.34 2.42
C THR A 166 -32.60 5.20 1.38
N GLU A 167 -32.36 4.49 0.27
CA GLU A 167 -33.38 4.22 -0.74
C GLU A 167 -34.58 3.46 -0.13
N SER A 168 -34.32 2.39 0.62
CA SER A 168 -35.38 1.61 1.29
C SER A 168 -36.14 2.46 2.31
N TYR A 169 -35.44 3.29 3.07
CA TYR A 169 -36.02 4.26 4.01
C TYR A 169 -36.96 5.24 3.30
N GLN A 170 -36.53 5.82 2.18
CA GLN A 170 -37.35 6.76 1.41
C GLN A 170 -38.59 6.09 0.82
N ILE A 171 -38.47 4.84 0.33
CA ILE A 171 -39.61 4.06 -0.14
C ILE A 171 -40.63 3.88 0.98
N THR A 172 -40.21 3.43 2.16
CA THR A 172 -41.12 3.26 3.32
C THR A 172 -41.72 4.59 3.77
N LEU A 173 -40.97 5.68 3.76
CA LEU A 173 -41.49 7.01 4.09
C LEU A 173 -42.56 7.49 3.11
N SER A 174 -42.44 7.13 1.83
CA SER A 174 -43.39 7.49 0.77
C SER A 174 -44.57 6.53 0.63
N ALA A 175 -44.56 5.41 1.38
CA ALA A 175 -45.67 4.46 1.38
C ALA A 175 -46.95 5.16 1.86
N ARG A 176 -48.02 5.01 1.08
CA ARG A 176 -49.30 5.65 1.38
C ARG A 176 -50.20 4.71 2.16
N PHE A 177 -50.93 5.29 3.10
CA PHE A 177 -51.95 4.60 3.89
C PHE A 177 -53.14 5.53 4.11
N THR A 178 -54.27 4.94 4.49
CA THR A 178 -55.52 5.66 4.73
C THR A 178 -55.86 5.61 6.21
N ILE A 179 -56.12 6.77 6.81
CA ILE A 179 -56.68 6.86 8.15
C ILE A 179 -58.17 7.13 8.04
N GLU A 180 -58.98 6.32 8.71
CA GLU A 180 -60.40 6.61 8.91
C GLU A 180 -60.59 7.45 10.17
N GLU A 181 -60.84 8.75 10.00
CA GLU A 181 -61.19 9.63 11.13
C GLU A 181 -62.70 9.56 11.39
N LEU A 182 -63.08 9.18 12.61
CA LEU A 182 -64.46 9.20 13.09
C LEU A 182 -64.76 10.54 13.75
N GLN A 183 -65.48 11.43 13.06
CA GLN A 183 -65.97 12.66 13.68
C GLN A 183 -67.31 12.43 14.38
N TYR A 184 -67.37 12.81 15.66
CA TYR A 184 -68.58 12.82 16.47
C TYR A 184 -69.16 14.24 16.53
N THR A 185 -70.37 14.43 16.02
CA THR A 185 -71.12 15.68 16.25
C THR A 185 -71.64 15.74 17.69
N LYS A 186 -71.76 16.96 18.25
CA LYS A 186 -72.23 17.22 19.63
C LYS A 186 -73.59 16.59 19.99
N GLU A 187 -74.35 16.13 19.01
CA GLU A 187 -75.68 15.53 19.17
C GLU A 187 -75.70 13.99 18.98
N GLY A 188 -74.54 13.32 18.95
CA GLY A 188 -74.45 11.85 19.00
C GLY A 188 -74.86 11.10 17.72
N GLU A 189 -75.53 11.76 16.77
CA GLU A 189 -76.02 11.14 15.53
C GLU A 189 -75.48 11.82 14.28
N LYS A 190 -74.23 11.49 13.93
CA LYS A 190 -73.71 11.34 12.55
C LYS A 190 -72.23 11.00 12.59
N ARG A 191 -71.88 9.80 12.11
CA ARG A 191 -70.49 9.43 11.81
C ARG A 191 -70.18 9.91 10.41
N SER A 192 -69.39 10.97 10.27
CA SER A 192 -68.73 11.25 9.00
C SER A 192 -67.43 10.45 8.98
N HIS A 193 -67.29 9.54 8.02
CA HIS A 193 -66.01 8.89 7.74
C HIS A 193 -65.23 9.81 6.79
N HIS A 194 -64.15 10.41 7.29
CA HIS A 194 -63.20 11.08 6.42
C HIS A 194 -61.97 10.20 6.27
N ASN A 195 -61.71 9.79 5.03
CA ASN A 195 -60.54 9.00 4.69
C ASN A 195 -59.42 9.95 4.29
N PHE A 196 -58.39 10.03 5.13
CA PHE A 196 -57.20 10.81 4.82
C PHE A 196 -56.12 9.90 4.26
N GLU A 197 -55.83 10.04 2.97
CA GLU A 197 -54.68 9.37 2.34
C GLU A 197 -53.42 10.20 2.59
N MET A 198 -52.41 9.58 3.18
CA MET A 198 -51.14 10.25 3.46
C MET A 198 -49.95 9.30 3.41
N ASP A 199 -48.76 9.88 3.32
CA ASP A 199 -47.50 9.14 3.47
C ASP A 199 -46.94 9.26 4.90
N PHE A 200 -46.03 8.36 5.24
CA PHE A 200 -45.39 8.36 6.57
C PHE A 200 -44.53 9.61 6.81
N ARG A 201 -43.99 10.22 5.75
CA ARG A 201 -43.27 11.49 5.85
C ARG A 201 -44.17 12.60 6.40
N ASN A 202 -45.35 12.82 5.82
CA ASN A 202 -46.30 13.81 6.30
C ASN A 202 -46.85 13.42 7.66
N LEU A 203 -47.05 12.12 7.93
CA LEU A 203 -47.49 11.64 9.24
C LEU A 203 -46.55 12.11 10.33
N LEU A 204 -45.25 11.86 10.15
CA LEU A 204 -44.25 12.10 11.19
C LEU A 204 -43.86 13.57 11.32
N THR A 205 -43.81 14.31 10.21
CA THR A 205 -43.31 15.70 10.23
C THR A 205 -44.40 16.75 10.39
N LYS A 206 -45.62 16.48 9.90
CA LYS A 206 -46.69 17.49 9.81
C LYS A 206 -47.86 17.17 10.72
N PHE A 207 -48.28 15.90 10.79
CA PHE A 207 -49.48 15.52 11.52
C PHE A 207 -49.20 15.21 13.00
N TYR A 208 -48.22 14.36 13.30
CA TYR A 208 -47.92 13.98 14.69
C TYR A 208 -47.64 15.17 15.63
N PRO A 209 -46.81 16.15 15.24
CA PRO A 209 -46.56 17.32 16.09
C PRO A 209 -47.76 18.27 16.24
N SER A 210 -48.77 18.16 15.37
CA SER A 210 -49.92 19.07 15.33
C SER A 210 -51.11 18.66 16.20
N PHE A 211 -51.11 17.43 16.72
CA PHE A 211 -52.16 16.96 17.61
C PHE A 211 -51.95 17.50 19.03
N SER A 212 -53.01 18.05 19.65
CA SER A 212 -53.02 18.39 21.08
C SER A 212 -52.86 17.12 21.93
N SER A 213 -52.42 17.21 23.19
CA SER A 213 -52.22 16.01 24.03
C SER A 213 -53.46 15.13 24.19
N SER A 214 -54.68 15.70 24.08
CA SER A 214 -55.92 14.92 24.09
C SER A 214 -56.23 14.26 22.74
N ASP A 215 -55.96 14.95 21.62
CA ASP A 215 -56.21 14.43 20.26
C ASP A 215 -55.13 13.42 19.84
N GLN A 216 -53.91 13.58 20.37
CA GLN A 216 -52.86 12.59 20.29
C GLN A 216 -53.38 11.27 20.83
N ASN A 217 -54.04 11.24 21.99
CA ASN A 217 -54.46 9.98 22.61
C ASN A 217 -55.50 9.18 21.80
N SER A 218 -56.42 9.82 21.07
CA SER A 218 -57.42 9.10 20.26
C SER A 218 -56.86 8.67 18.91
N MET A 219 -56.25 9.59 18.17
CA MET A 219 -55.71 9.32 16.83
C MET A 219 -54.44 8.47 16.88
N SER A 220 -53.53 8.72 17.83
CA SER A 220 -52.37 7.84 18.03
C SER A 220 -52.79 6.46 18.48
N GLY A 221 -53.82 6.32 19.32
CA GLY A 221 -54.35 5.02 19.72
C GLY A 221 -54.85 4.20 18.51
N GLN A 222 -55.55 4.86 17.57
CA GLN A 222 -56.05 4.21 16.35
C GLN A 222 -54.92 3.87 15.37
N LEU A 223 -53.98 4.81 15.13
CA LEU A 223 -52.79 4.59 14.30
C LEU A 223 -51.86 3.50 14.85
N LEU A 224 -51.65 3.48 16.17
CA LEU A 224 -50.84 2.46 16.85
C LEU A 224 -51.58 1.12 16.98
N SER A 225 -52.86 1.04 16.60
CA SER A 225 -53.59 -0.23 16.51
C SER A 225 -53.58 -0.79 15.08
N ASP A 226 -53.30 0.04 14.07
CA ASP A 226 -53.17 -0.40 12.69
C ASP A 226 -51.85 -1.16 12.48
N LYS A 227 -51.98 -2.40 12.01
CA LYS A 227 -50.85 -3.31 11.85
C LYS A 227 -49.86 -2.86 10.78
N GLU A 228 -50.36 -2.28 9.69
CA GLU A 228 -49.54 -1.79 8.58
C GLU A 228 -48.79 -0.52 8.98
N VAL A 229 -49.45 0.39 9.68
CA VAL A 229 -48.84 1.60 10.24
C VAL A 229 -47.73 1.24 11.23
N LEU A 230 -48.00 0.35 12.19
CA LEU A 230 -46.98 -0.12 13.14
C LEU A 230 -45.79 -0.77 12.45
N GLN A 231 -46.01 -1.62 11.45
CA GLN A 231 -44.95 -2.30 10.72
C GLN A 231 -44.05 -1.29 9.99
N ASN A 232 -44.63 -0.31 9.31
CA ASN A 232 -43.88 0.72 8.62
C ASN A 232 -43.14 1.63 9.60
N LEU A 233 -43.76 2.08 10.70
CA LEU A 233 -43.08 2.87 11.74
C LEU A 233 -41.87 2.12 12.33
N ASN A 234 -42.00 0.82 12.58
CA ASN A 234 -40.89 0.00 13.05
C ASN A 234 -39.79 -0.17 11.98
N SER A 235 -40.16 -0.29 10.72
CA SER A 235 -39.22 -0.36 9.59
C SER A 235 -38.44 0.95 9.43
N ILE A 236 -39.13 2.09 9.53
CA ILE A 236 -38.52 3.42 9.45
C ILE A 236 -37.58 3.64 10.65
N ARG A 237 -38.00 3.24 11.87
CA ARG A 237 -37.13 3.26 13.07
C ARG A 237 -35.87 2.42 12.86
N PHE A 238 -36.03 1.19 12.38
CA PHE A 238 -34.91 0.29 12.07
C PHE A 238 -33.93 0.92 11.08
N PHE A 239 -34.43 1.43 9.95
CA PHE A 239 -33.58 2.07 8.95
C PHE A 239 -32.88 3.31 9.49
N THR A 240 -33.54 4.10 10.34
CA THR A 240 -32.93 5.29 10.94
C THR A 240 -31.76 4.91 11.86
N ILE A 241 -31.93 3.87 12.69
CA ILE A 241 -30.86 3.35 13.54
C ILE A 241 -29.72 2.80 12.67
N LEU A 242 -30.04 2.05 11.60
CA LEU A 242 -29.05 1.48 10.70
C LEU A 242 -28.26 2.56 9.95
N ILE A 243 -28.92 3.60 9.43
CA ILE A 243 -28.26 4.76 8.80
C ILE A 243 -27.33 5.46 9.80
N SER A 244 -27.78 5.61 11.05
CA SER A 244 -26.97 6.19 12.12
C SER A 244 -25.70 5.34 12.35
N ASP A 245 -25.86 4.03 12.51
CA ASP A 245 -24.74 3.11 12.80
C ASP A 245 -23.73 3.06 11.66
N LEU A 246 -24.19 2.99 10.42
CA LEU A 246 -23.34 3.04 9.23
C LEU A 246 -22.60 4.38 9.12
N SER A 247 -23.26 5.50 9.45
CA SER A 247 -22.66 6.83 9.42
C SER A 247 -21.61 7.02 10.52
N LEU A 248 -21.87 6.49 11.72
CA LEU A 248 -20.91 6.50 12.83
C LEU A 248 -19.69 5.62 12.51
N LYS A 249 -19.91 4.45 11.92
CA LYS A 249 -18.83 3.57 11.46
C LYS A 249 -18.00 4.24 10.37
N TYR A 250 -18.62 4.91 9.41
CA TYR A 250 -17.91 5.72 8.41
C TYR A 250 -17.03 6.79 9.05
N LEU A 251 -17.55 7.52 10.05
CA LEU A 251 -16.80 8.53 10.78
C LEU A 251 -15.57 7.96 11.50
N SER A 252 -15.71 6.76 12.09
CA SER A 252 -14.58 6.08 12.75
C SER A 252 -13.43 5.73 11.81
N ILE A 253 -13.71 5.57 10.50
CA ILE A 253 -12.71 5.24 9.49
C ILE A 253 -12.18 6.51 8.81
N LYS A 254 -13.05 7.36 8.23
CA LYS A 254 -12.63 8.46 7.37
C LYS A 254 -12.39 9.79 8.09
N LYS A 255 -12.73 9.95 9.37
CA LYS A 255 -12.62 11.20 10.18
C LYS A 255 -13.22 12.49 9.58
N SER A 256 -13.69 12.48 8.33
CA SER A 256 -14.38 13.58 7.67
C SER A 256 -15.84 13.56 8.10
N THR A 257 -16.25 14.65 8.74
CA THR A 257 -17.60 14.85 9.26
C THR A 257 -18.59 15.28 8.17
N GLU A 258 -18.15 15.87 7.06
CA GLU A 258 -19.04 16.47 6.05
C GLU A 258 -20.03 15.47 5.45
N PHE A 259 -19.55 14.30 5.03
CA PHE A 259 -20.40 13.27 4.43
C PHE A 259 -21.35 12.66 5.47
N ALA A 260 -20.81 12.25 6.63
CA ALA A 260 -21.59 11.60 7.67
C ALA A 260 -22.62 12.55 8.29
N ARG A 261 -22.33 13.85 8.39
CA ARG A 261 -23.23 14.86 8.98
C ARG A 261 -24.58 14.91 8.28
N VAL A 262 -24.63 14.78 6.96
CA VAL A 262 -25.90 14.79 6.21
C VAL A 262 -26.82 13.70 6.72
N TYR A 263 -26.34 12.45 6.75
CA TYR A 263 -27.10 11.30 7.21
C TYR A 263 -27.42 11.35 8.71
N LEU A 264 -26.46 11.81 9.53
CA LEU A 264 -26.62 11.94 10.97
C LEU A 264 -27.65 13.01 11.34
N SER A 265 -27.68 14.15 10.62
CA SER A 265 -28.69 15.19 10.86
C SER A 265 -30.10 14.71 10.55
N GLU A 266 -30.31 14.07 9.39
CA GLU A 266 -31.60 13.50 9.02
C GLU A 266 -32.05 12.42 10.02
N ALA A 267 -31.12 11.56 10.44
CA ALA A 267 -31.42 10.54 11.45
C ALA A 267 -31.74 11.13 12.83
N TYR A 268 -31.06 12.21 13.23
CA TYR A 268 -31.31 12.89 14.50
C TYR A 268 -32.72 13.49 14.55
N ASP A 269 -33.10 14.26 13.53
CA ASP A 269 -34.42 14.91 13.44
C ASP A 269 -35.54 13.87 13.56
N PHE A 270 -35.34 12.72 12.90
CA PHE A 270 -36.29 11.62 12.93
C PHE A 270 -36.36 10.93 14.30
N LEU A 271 -35.23 10.56 14.88
CA LEU A 271 -35.18 9.92 16.20
C LEU A 271 -35.76 10.85 17.27
N HIS A 272 -35.48 12.16 17.18
CA HIS A 272 -36.05 13.15 18.08
C HIS A 272 -37.58 13.16 17.99
N THR A 273 -38.13 13.21 16.78
CA THR A 273 -39.58 13.18 16.54
C THR A 273 -40.23 11.91 17.08
N ILE A 274 -39.66 10.73 16.79
CA ILE A 274 -40.19 9.46 17.30
C ILE A 274 -40.10 9.38 18.84
N ASN A 275 -39.02 9.88 19.44
CA ASN A 275 -38.85 9.83 20.88
C ASN A 275 -39.86 10.70 21.64
N GLN A 276 -40.38 11.76 21.02
CA GLN A 276 -41.49 12.54 21.59
C GLN A 276 -42.81 11.75 21.64
N ILE A 277 -42.98 10.81 20.71
CA ILE A 277 -44.21 10.02 20.54
C ILE A 277 -44.17 8.74 21.37
N HIS A 278 -43.12 7.95 21.15
CA HIS A 278 -42.94 6.64 21.75
C HIS A 278 -41.45 6.43 22.07
N PRO A 279 -40.98 6.95 23.21
CA PRO A 279 -39.59 6.83 23.60
C PRO A 279 -39.17 5.37 23.70
N ASN A 280 -37.94 5.09 23.28
CA ASN A 280 -37.32 3.78 23.39
C ASN A 280 -35.85 4.00 23.78
N GLU A 281 -35.32 3.16 24.66
CA GLU A 281 -33.95 3.30 25.18
C GLU A 281 -32.89 3.36 24.06
N ILE A 282 -33.03 2.52 23.03
CA ILE A 282 -32.10 2.46 21.89
C ILE A 282 -32.16 3.76 21.07
N THR A 283 -33.36 4.29 20.81
CA THR A 283 -33.54 5.50 20.02
C THR A 283 -33.12 6.75 20.79
N LEU A 284 -33.27 6.76 22.13
CA LEU A 284 -32.78 7.82 23.01
C LEU A 284 -31.25 7.82 23.09
N ASP A 285 -30.63 6.67 23.35
CA ASP A 285 -29.16 6.52 23.35
C ASP A 285 -28.58 6.99 22.02
N ARG A 286 -29.16 6.55 20.91
CA ARG A 286 -28.64 6.88 19.59
C ARG A 286 -28.83 8.36 19.25
N ALA A 287 -29.98 8.96 19.56
CA ALA A 287 -30.19 10.40 19.38
C ALA A 287 -29.18 11.23 20.21
N GLY A 288 -28.89 10.82 21.45
CA GLY A 288 -27.89 11.47 22.30
C GLY A 288 -26.48 11.42 21.71
N LYS A 289 -26.05 10.23 21.24
CA LYS A 289 -24.75 10.05 20.56
C LYS A 289 -24.61 10.93 19.32
N ILE A 290 -25.64 10.97 18.49
CA ILE A 290 -25.64 11.79 17.28
C ILE A 290 -25.60 13.28 17.63
N SER A 291 -26.41 13.72 18.60
CA SER A 291 -26.44 15.11 19.07
C SER A 291 -25.06 15.60 19.50
N HIS A 292 -24.36 14.82 20.32
CA HIS A 292 -23.00 15.15 20.78
C HIS A 292 -22.01 15.30 19.61
N ILE A 293 -22.10 14.43 18.59
CA ILE A 293 -21.25 14.52 17.40
C ILE A 293 -21.59 15.74 16.55
N LEU A 294 -22.89 16.01 16.33
CA LEU A 294 -23.33 17.15 15.55
C LEU A 294 -22.90 18.47 16.20
N ILE A 295 -23.08 18.62 17.52
CA ILE A 295 -22.67 19.81 18.29
C ILE A 295 -21.15 20.01 18.19
N ASN A 296 -20.35 19.00 18.54
CA ASN A 296 -18.88 19.14 18.56
C ASN A 296 -18.28 19.33 17.15
N SER A 297 -18.99 18.86 16.11
CA SER A 297 -18.55 19.06 14.73
C SER A 297 -18.77 20.51 14.23
N VAL A 298 -19.66 21.29 14.86
CA VAL A 298 -19.90 22.71 14.52
C VAL A 298 -18.76 23.61 15.01
N GLU A 299 -18.06 23.24 16.09
CA GLU A 299 -16.92 23.99 16.64
C GLU A 299 -15.62 23.90 15.79
N ILE A 300 -15.58 23.07 14.75
CA ILE A 300 -14.37 22.86 13.90
C ILE A 300 -14.44 23.68 12.59
N MET A 301 -15.41 24.58 12.43
CA MET A 301 -15.40 25.54 11.32
C MET A 301 -14.59 26.78 11.73
N PRO A 302 -13.50 27.14 11.03
CA PRO A 302 -12.97 28.49 11.15
C PRO A 302 -14.07 29.45 10.68
N ASN A 303 -14.40 30.42 11.53
CA ASN A 303 -15.15 31.61 11.14
C ASN A 303 -14.49 32.21 9.90
N ASN A 304 -15.02 31.91 8.71
CA ASN A 304 -14.71 32.64 7.49
C ASN A 304 -15.79 32.39 6.44
N LEU A 305 -16.99 32.89 6.72
CA LEU A 305 -17.96 33.33 5.73
C LEU A 305 -18.69 34.56 6.28
N THR A 306 -17.92 35.60 6.57
CA THR A 306 -18.40 36.99 6.63
C THR A 306 -17.28 37.86 6.06
N GLU A 307 -17.26 37.99 4.74
CA GLU A 307 -16.97 39.22 3.96
C GLU A 307 -17.13 38.92 2.46
#